data_AF-A0AAD2HM58-F1
#
_entry.id   AF-A0AAD2HM58-F1
#
_cell.length_a   1.000
_cell.length_b   1.000
_cell.length_c   1.000
_cell.angle_alpha   90.00
_cell.angle_beta   90.00
_cell.angle_gamma   90.00
#
_symmetry.space_group_name_H-M   'P 1'
#
loop_
_entity.id
_entity.type
_entity.pdbx_description
1 polymer ?
#
loop_
_entity_poly.entity_id
_entity_poly.type
_entity_poly.pdbx_seq_one_letter_code
_entity_poly.pdbx_strand_id
1 'polypeptide(L)'
;MLVRPGPHLDPSGRLGIEYLQQWVRKSEGCSVSGLVEAMQGEFGRSPPVYAKPHGPPVLPPKPMQTQSPAPGPSPAQIPSPALAAPAQAPPNYQLPPRPPPPPPPPNPTPYQPQPSFVPQQFAPQPQYPPAPPPPVVASPPIPNLLDADEAPALGIVSLHNEVHAKLSSSLASLSTALALDAERLRAHQGALLAGEPAIRDEMARLEAVRDVCNGVVGRVGAVVSGAESWVNDVRGRGEPSVDELVCGVSIVGNQVVNLVAEDNAIEDTIFHLSKALNSGRIDLERFLRSTRLLAEEQFMKRALIEKINANMPVGQPAGY
;
A
#
# COMPACT_ATOMS: atom_id res chain seq x y z
N MET A 1 6.86 -26.73 5.94
CA MET A 1 5.47 -26.30 5.66
C MET A 1 4.95 -27.14 4.52
N LEU A 2 3.74 -27.70 4.63
CA LEU A 2 3.12 -28.45 3.54
C LEU A 2 1.87 -27.70 3.06
N VAL A 3 1.64 -27.75 1.75
CA VAL A 3 0.43 -27.20 1.12
C VAL A 3 -0.70 -28.21 1.28
N ARG A 4 -1.83 -27.79 1.83
CA ARG A 4 -3.03 -28.62 1.92
C ARG A 4 -3.75 -28.57 0.57
N PRO A 5 -3.88 -29.70 -0.15
CA PRO A 5 -4.69 -29.71 -1.37
C PRO A 5 -6.14 -29.38 -1.03
N GLY A 6 -6.70 -28.44 -1.79
CA GLY A 6 -8.07 -27.96 -1.65
C GLY A 6 -8.76 -27.92 -3.01
N PRO A 7 -10.09 -27.68 -3.04
CA PRO A 7 -10.86 -27.65 -4.28
C PRO A 7 -10.33 -26.64 -5.32
N HIS A 8 -9.67 -25.58 -4.86
CA HIS A 8 -9.08 -24.52 -5.70
C HIS A 8 -7.56 -24.43 -5.57
N LEU A 9 -6.90 -25.41 -4.93
CA LEU A 9 -5.45 -25.40 -4.69
C LEU A 9 -4.85 -26.79 -4.89
N ASP A 10 -4.02 -26.92 -5.92
CA ASP A 10 -3.28 -28.14 -6.24
C ASP A 10 -2.06 -28.32 -5.30
N PRO A 11 -1.56 -29.53 -5.02
CA PRO A 11 -0.34 -29.75 -4.23
C PRO A 11 0.91 -29.09 -4.84
N SER A 12 0.87 -28.75 -6.13
CA SER A 12 1.90 -27.97 -6.83
C SER A 12 1.88 -26.47 -6.48
N GLY A 13 0.91 -26.00 -5.69
CA GLY A 13 0.72 -24.60 -5.33
C GLY A 13 -0.04 -23.77 -6.39
N ARG A 14 -0.57 -24.41 -7.44
CA ARG A 14 -1.39 -23.73 -8.45
C ARG A 14 -2.80 -23.45 -7.93
N LEU A 15 -3.25 -22.21 -8.11
CA LEU A 15 -4.57 -21.73 -7.72
C LEU A 15 -5.55 -21.82 -8.90
N GLY A 16 -6.62 -22.60 -8.71
CA GLY A 16 -7.73 -22.78 -9.65
C GLY A 16 -8.98 -22.00 -9.23
N ILE A 17 -8.83 -20.73 -8.87
CA ILE A 17 -9.96 -19.88 -8.45
C ILE A 17 -10.74 -19.41 -9.69
N GLU A 18 -12.07 -19.36 -9.61
CA GLU A 18 -12.96 -18.89 -10.69
C GLU A 18 -12.53 -17.53 -11.26
N TYR A 19 -12.07 -16.62 -10.40
CA TYR A 19 -11.55 -15.32 -10.82
C TYR A 19 -10.34 -15.42 -11.75
N LEU A 20 -9.46 -16.40 -11.55
CA LEU A 20 -8.30 -16.65 -12.41
C LEU A 20 -8.72 -17.20 -13.78
N GLN A 21 -9.77 -18.05 -13.81
CA GLN A 21 -10.33 -18.55 -15.06
C GLN A 21 -11.02 -17.43 -15.87
N GLN A 22 -11.70 -16.51 -15.17
CA GLN A 22 -12.30 -15.32 -15.78
C GLN A 22 -11.22 -14.36 -16.30
N TRP A 23 -10.11 -14.21 -15.58
CA TRP A 23 -8.96 -13.42 -16.04
C TRP A 23 -8.38 -13.93 -17.35
N VAL A 24 -8.23 -15.25 -17.49
CA VAL A 24 -7.71 -15.87 -18.73
C VAL A 24 -8.69 -15.71 -19.89
N ARG A 25 -10.01 -15.70 -19.62
CA ARG A 25 -11.05 -15.55 -20.66
C ARG A 25 -11.31 -14.09 -21.06
N LYS A 26 -11.25 -13.15 -20.10
CA LYS A 26 -11.59 -11.73 -20.28
C LYS A 26 -10.78 -10.86 -19.32
N SER A 27 -9.56 -10.51 -19.70
CA SER A 27 -8.66 -9.68 -18.87
C SER A 27 -9.08 -8.21 -18.76
N GLU A 28 -9.89 -7.70 -19.69
CA GLU A 28 -10.27 -6.28 -19.77
C GLU A 28 -11.12 -5.79 -18.58
N GLY A 29 -11.76 -6.70 -17.85
CA GLY A 29 -12.58 -6.40 -16.66
C GLY A 29 -11.96 -6.87 -15.33
N CYS A 30 -10.75 -7.43 -15.36
CA CYS A 30 -10.11 -8.01 -14.18
C CYS A 30 -9.02 -7.08 -13.63
N SER A 31 -9.02 -6.87 -12.32
CA SER A 31 -8.02 -6.07 -11.61
C SER A 31 -7.25 -6.91 -10.60
N VAL A 32 -5.97 -6.57 -10.39
CA VAL A 32 -5.11 -7.25 -9.41
C VAL A 32 -5.68 -7.13 -8.00
N SER A 33 -6.34 -6.01 -7.68
CA SER A 33 -7.06 -5.85 -6.42
C SER A 33 -8.19 -6.88 -6.26
N GLY A 34 -9.00 -7.09 -7.31
CA GLY A 34 -10.04 -8.13 -7.27
C GLY A 34 -9.49 -9.55 -7.18
N LEU A 35 -8.29 -9.81 -7.73
CA LEU A 35 -7.60 -11.09 -7.56
C LEU A 35 -7.22 -11.32 -6.09
N VAL A 36 -6.64 -10.30 -5.44
CA VAL A 36 -6.23 -10.38 -4.04
C VAL A 36 -7.45 -10.56 -3.13
N GLU A 37 -8.56 -9.87 -3.38
CA GLU A 37 -9.82 -10.06 -2.65
C GLU A 37 -10.36 -11.50 -2.81
N ALA A 38 -10.36 -12.04 -4.03
CA ALA A 38 -10.76 -13.41 -4.28
C ALA A 38 -9.85 -14.43 -3.57
N MET A 39 -8.54 -14.19 -3.55
CA MET A 39 -7.56 -15.03 -2.83
C MET A 39 -7.73 -14.94 -1.31
N GLN A 40 -8.01 -13.76 -0.75
CA GLN A 40 -8.28 -13.58 0.67
C GLN A 40 -9.54 -14.34 1.10
N GLY A 41 -10.60 -14.31 0.28
CA GLY A 41 -11.83 -15.05 0.54
C GLY A 41 -11.61 -16.57 0.60
N GLU A 42 -10.84 -17.12 -0.36
CA GLU A 42 -10.54 -18.55 -0.41
C GLU A 42 -9.57 -19.01 0.70
N PHE A 43 -8.51 -18.23 0.97
CA PHE A 43 -7.54 -18.55 2.02
C PHE A 43 -8.09 -18.34 3.44
N GLY A 44 -9.06 -17.43 3.62
CA GLY A 44 -9.78 -17.28 4.88
C GLY A 44 -10.68 -18.47 5.20
N ARG A 45 -11.22 -19.14 4.17
CA ARG A 45 -12.07 -20.34 4.34
C ARG A 45 -11.25 -21.62 4.49
N SER A 46 -10.19 -21.76 3.70
CA SER A 46 -9.28 -22.89 3.74
C SER A 46 -7.83 -22.42 3.79
N PRO A 47 -7.21 -22.35 4.98
CA PRO A 47 -5.82 -21.94 5.09
C PRO A 47 -4.92 -22.96 4.36
N PRO A 48 -4.13 -22.51 3.37
CA PRO A 48 -3.44 -23.40 2.44
C PRO A 48 -2.19 -24.06 3.01
N VAL A 49 -1.67 -23.58 4.15
CA VAL A 49 -0.39 -24.02 4.72
C VAL A 49 -0.60 -24.55 6.13
N TYR A 50 -0.07 -25.75 6.40
CA TYR A 50 0.03 -26.29 7.75
C TYR A 50 1.47 -26.71 8.08
N ALA A 51 1.79 -26.67 9.36
CA ALA A 51 3.03 -27.18 9.91
C ALA A 51 2.89 -28.68 10.17
N LYS A 52 3.89 -29.48 9.77
CA LYS A 52 3.96 -30.90 10.13
C LYS A 52 4.32 -30.99 11.62
N PRO A 53 3.52 -31.66 12.47
CA PRO A 53 3.91 -31.90 13.86
C PRO A 53 5.20 -32.72 13.88
N HIS A 54 6.21 -32.26 14.62
CA HIS A 54 7.39 -33.05 14.93
C HIS A 54 7.18 -33.70 16.30
N GLY A 55 6.85 -34.99 16.31
CA GLY A 55 6.78 -35.79 17.53
C GLY A 55 6.04 -37.13 17.34
N PRO A 56 6.53 -38.25 17.91
CA PRO A 56 5.83 -39.53 17.87
C PRO A 56 4.52 -39.48 18.70
N PRO A 57 3.51 -40.30 18.35
CA PRO A 57 2.19 -40.24 18.98
C PRO A 57 2.27 -40.78 20.42
N VAL A 58 2.06 -39.92 21.41
CA VAL A 58 1.79 -40.34 22.79
C VAL A 58 0.32 -40.76 22.86
N LEU A 59 0.10 -42.06 22.97
CA LEU A 59 -1.21 -42.65 23.26
C LEU A 59 -1.65 -42.25 24.68
N PRO A 60 -2.87 -41.73 24.89
CA PRO A 60 -3.43 -41.59 26.23
C PRO A 60 -3.78 -42.97 26.81
N PRO A 61 -3.47 -43.25 28.10
CA PRO A 61 -3.83 -44.50 28.74
C PRO A 61 -5.34 -44.62 28.90
N LYS A 62 -5.88 -45.76 28.50
CA LYS A 62 -7.30 -46.13 28.59
C LYS A 62 -7.63 -46.48 30.05
N PRO A 63 -8.57 -45.80 30.74
CA PRO A 63 -9.02 -46.24 32.05
C PRO A 63 -9.89 -47.51 31.95
N MET A 64 -9.63 -48.44 32.86
CA MET A 64 -10.34 -49.70 33.09
C MET A 64 -11.85 -49.47 33.31
N GLN A 65 -12.68 -50.28 32.65
CA GLN A 65 -14.10 -50.40 32.92
C GLN A 65 -14.34 -51.18 34.22
N THR A 66 -15.06 -50.58 35.16
CA THR A 66 -15.82 -51.31 36.20
C THR A 66 -17.32 -51.08 35.96
N GLN A 67 -18.05 -52.19 35.84
CA GLN A 67 -19.48 -52.26 35.58
C GLN A 67 -20.29 -52.04 36.87
N SER A 68 -21.36 -51.23 36.83
CA SER A 68 -22.65 -51.50 37.52
C SER A 68 -23.77 -50.54 37.05
N PRO A 69 -25.07 -50.92 37.18
CA PRO A 69 -26.20 -50.33 36.44
C PRO A 69 -27.10 -49.35 37.23
N ALA A 70 -27.84 -48.52 36.48
CA ALA A 70 -28.93 -47.60 36.89
C ALA A 70 -30.19 -48.34 37.46
N PRO A 71 -31.30 -47.72 38.00
CA PRO A 71 -31.94 -46.42 37.62
C PRO A 71 -32.76 -45.57 38.67
N GLY A 72 -32.93 -44.25 38.37
CA GLY A 72 -34.09 -43.34 38.65
C GLY A 72 -34.30 -42.74 40.07
N PRO A 73 -35.17 -41.70 40.30
CA PRO A 73 -35.91 -40.77 39.41
C PRO A 73 -35.77 -39.24 39.76
N SER A 74 -36.39 -38.35 38.95
CA SER A 74 -36.43 -36.85 39.01
C SER A 74 -37.29 -36.27 40.17
N PRO A 75 -37.37 -34.93 40.48
CA PRO A 75 -37.86 -33.83 39.60
C PRO A 75 -37.24 -32.40 39.82
N ALA A 76 -37.83 -31.40 39.16
CA ALA A 76 -37.38 -30.05 38.78
C ALA A 76 -37.37 -28.92 39.85
N GLN A 77 -36.54 -27.87 39.63
CA GLN A 77 -36.89 -26.43 39.42
C GLN A 77 -35.73 -25.45 39.80
N ILE A 78 -35.29 -24.61 38.82
CA ILE A 78 -35.08 -23.11 38.78
C ILE A 78 -34.37 -22.39 39.98
N PRO A 79 -33.69 -21.18 39.90
CA PRO A 79 -33.20 -20.30 38.80
C PRO A 79 -31.72 -19.80 38.93
N SER A 80 -31.30 -18.93 37.97
CA SER A 80 -30.48 -17.69 38.13
C SER A 80 -29.10 -17.67 37.44
N PRO A 81 -28.44 -16.52 37.26
CA PRO A 81 -28.81 -15.38 36.42
C PRO A 81 -27.71 -15.02 35.40
N ALA A 82 -28.07 -14.30 34.34
CA ALA A 82 -27.14 -13.73 33.38
C ALA A 82 -26.37 -12.55 34.03
N LEU A 83 -25.03 -12.64 34.05
CA LEU A 83 -24.16 -11.51 34.34
C LEU A 83 -23.66 -10.92 33.02
N ALA A 84 -24.03 -9.65 32.83
CA ALA A 84 -23.59 -8.79 31.75
C ALA A 84 -22.10 -8.46 31.89
N ALA A 85 -21.37 -8.54 30.77
CA ALA A 85 -20.06 -7.90 30.60
C ALA A 85 -20.24 -6.68 29.67
N PRO A 86 -19.61 -5.53 29.98
CA PRO A 86 -19.79 -4.30 29.22
C PRO A 86 -19.01 -4.34 27.89
N ALA A 87 -19.70 -4.08 26.79
CA ALA A 87 -19.08 -3.82 25.50
C ALA A 87 -18.51 -2.39 25.48
N GLN A 88 -17.19 -2.26 25.41
CA GLN A 88 -16.54 -1.00 25.02
C GLN A 88 -16.43 -0.93 23.50
N ALA A 89 -16.97 0.13 22.92
CA ALA A 89 -16.84 0.45 21.50
C ALA A 89 -15.42 0.98 21.18
N PRO A 90 -14.85 0.66 20.00
CA PRO A 90 -13.63 1.30 19.55
C PRO A 90 -13.89 2.76 19.07
N PRO A 91 -12.89 3.66 19.17
CA PRO A 91 -13.04 5.05 18.79
C PRO A 91 -13.16 5.23 17.27
N ASN A 92 -14.11 6.06 16.88
CA ASN A 92 -14.39 6.43 15.49
C ASN A 92 -13.40 7.51 15.02
N TYR A 93 -12.41 7.14 14.21
CA TYR A 93 -11.56 8.09 13.49
C TYR A 93 -12.25 8.52 12.19
N GLN A 94 -12.84 9.71 12.20
CA GLN A 94 -13.33 10.37 10.98
C GLN A 94 -12.15 10.88 10.16
N LEU A 95 -11.90 10.27 8.99
CA LEU A 95 -11.01 10.84 7.97
C LEU A 95 -11.73 11.94 7.18
N PRO A 96 -11.04 13.03 6.78
CA PRO A 96 -11.62 14.09 5.96
C PRO A 96 -11.88 13.62 4.51
N PRO A 97 -12.84 14.25 3.78
CA PRO A 97 -13.22 13.81 2.44
C PRO A 97 -12.16 14.18 1.38
N ARG A 98 -11.86 13.23 0.50
CA ARG A 98 -10.90 13.39 -0.61
C ARG A 98 -11.58 14.07 -1.82
N PRO A 99 -10.91 15.00 -2.53
CA PRO A 99 -11.44 15.62 -3.74
C PRO A 99 -11.46 14.66 -4.96
N PRO A 100 -12.36 14.87 -5.94
CA PRO A 100 -12.49 14.00 -7.12
C PRO A 100 -11.35 14.19 -8.13
N PRO A 101 -11.02 13.15 -8.92
CA PRO A 101 -9.94 13.19 -9.93
C PRO A 101 -10.35 13.92 -11.23
N PRO A 102 -9.38 14.52 -11.96
CA PRO A 102 -9.62 15.20 -13.24
C PRO A 102 -9.83 14.23 -14.42
N PRO A 103 -10.51 14.68 -15.50
CA PRO A 103 -10.81 13.85 -16.68
C PRO A 103 -9.58 13.60 -17.59
N PRO A 104 -9.56 12.47 -18.33
CA PRO A 104 -8.44 12.09 -19.21
C PRO A 104 -8.40 12.87 -20.54
N PRO A 105 -7.21 13.03 -21.16
CA PRO A 105 -7.04 13.71 -22.45
C PRO A 105 -7.45 12.82 -23.65
N PRO A 106 -7.82 13.43 -24.80
CA PRO A 106 -8.22 12.69 -26.00
C PRO A 106 -7.02 12.13 -26.80
N ASN A 107 -7.25 10.94 -27.35
CA ASN A 107 -6.29 10.11 -28.09
C ASN A 107 -5.92 10.70 -29.47
N PRO A 108 -4.65 10.61 -29.94
CA PRO A 108 -4.27 11.05 -31.29
C PRO A 108 -4.40 9.93 -32.33
N THR A 109 -4.97 10.27 -33.49
CA THR A 109 -5.01 9.42 -34.70
C THR A 109 -3.66 9.35 -35.43
N PRO A 110 -3.36 8.27 -36.18
CA PRO A 110 -2.05 8.04 -36.80
C PRO A 110 -1.90 8.76 -38.15
N TYR A 111 -0.75 9.41 -38.37
CA TYR A 111 -0.33 10.04 -39.63
C TYR A 111 0.62 9.11 -40.43
N GLN A 112 0.38 8.96 -41.73
CA GLN A 112 1.28 8.27 -42.68
C GLN A 112 2.40 9.20 -43.19
N PRO A 113 3.59 8.69 -43.55
CA PRO A 113 4.70 9.50 -44.06
C PRO A 113 4.74 9.56 -45.60
N GLN A 114 5.13 10.72 -46.15
CA GLN A 114 5.57 10.89 -47.54
C GLN A 114 6.79 11.83 -47.64
N PRO A 115 7.58 11.76 -48.73
CA PRO A 115 9.03 11.93 -48.70
C PRO A 115 9.53 13.39 -48.76
N SER A 116 10.73 13.54 -48.21
CA SER A 116 11.58 14.72 -48.14
C SER A 116 11.95 15.33 -49.50
N PHE A 117 11.78 16.66 -49.60
CA PHE A 117 12.58 17.50 -50.50
C PHE A 117 13.31 18.57 -49.67
N VAL A 118 14.60 18.69 -49.93
CA VAL A 118 15.55 19.63 -49.31
C VAL A 118 15.27 21.06 -49.79
N PRO A 119 15.12 22.07 -48.91
CA PRO A 119 15.06 23.46 -49.35
C PRO A 119 16.44 24.12 -49.33
N GLN A 120 16.72 24.80 -50.44
CA GLN A 120 17.86 25.67 -50.69
C GLN A 120 17.70 26.98 -49.90
N GLN A 121 18.75 27.38 -49.17
CA GLN A 121 18.80 28.60 -48.35
C GLN A 121 18.77 29.87 -49.20
N PHE A 122 17.87 30.81 -48.89
CA PHE A 122 17.97 32.20 -49.34
C PHE A 122 18.15 33.13 -48.13
N ALA A 123 19.11 34.04 -48.26
CA ALA A 123 19.49 35.05 -47.27
C ALA A 123 18.49 36.22 -47.19
N PRO A 124 18.47 37.01 -46.10
CA PRO A 124 17.51 38.10 -45.90
C PRO A 124 17.87 39.34 -46.72
N GLN A 125 16.89 39.94 -47.39
CA GLN A 125 17.02 41.26 -48.03
C GLN A 125 16.63 42.40 -47.07
N PRO A 126 17.29 43.57 -47.16
CA PRO A 126 17.06 44.72 -46.27
C PRO A 126 15.79 45.52 -46.62
N GLN A 127 15.15 46.06 -45.58
CA GLN A 127 13.96 46.92 -45.65
C GLN A 127 14.30 48.31 -46.23
N TYR A 128 13.51 48.76 -47.21
CA TYR A 128 13.49 50.17 -47.66
C TYR A 128 12.20 50.87 -47.18
N PRO A 129 12.24 52.18 -46.87
CA PRO A 129 11.11 52.97 -46.39
C PRO A 129 10.08 53.30 -47.50
N PRO A 130 8.83 53.68 -47.13
CA PRO A 130 7.75 53.84 -48.09
C PRO A 130 7.85 55.16 -48.88
N ALA A 131 7.69 55.07 -50.20
CA ALA A 131 7.59 56.22 -51.10
C ALA A 131 6.14 56.76 -51.17
N PRO A 132 5.94 58.08 -51.37
CA PRO A 132 4.61 58.71 -51.43
C PRO A 132 3.83 58.38 -52.72
N PRO A 133 2.48 58.52 -52.71
CA PRO A 133 1.63 58.16 -53.85
C PRO A 133 1.78 59.16 -55.02
N PRO A 134 1.83 58.68 -56.28
CA PRO A 134 1.79 59.55 -57.44
C PRO A 134 0.38 60.13 -57.71
N PRO A 135 0.29 61.30 -58.37
CA PRO A 135 -0.96 61.99 -58.63
C PRO A 135 -1.83 61.29 -59.69
N VAL A 136 -3.14 61.37 -59.48
CA VAL A 136 -4.18 60.97 -60.43
C VAL A 136 -4.15 61.93 -61.62
N VAL A 137 -3.69 61.47 -62.77
CA VAL A 137 -3.83 62.19 -64.06
C VAL A 137 -4.71 61.35 -64.98
N ALA A 138 -5.78 61.98 -65.44
CA ALA A 138 -6.86 61.42 -66.22
C ALA A 138 -6.36 60.73 -67.51
N SER A 139 -6.86 59.52 -67.76
CA SER A 139 -6.78 58.86 -69.06
C SER A 139 -7.68 59.59 -70.07
N PRO A 140 -7.24 59.82 -71.32
CA PRO A 140 -8.13 60.31 -72.37
C PRO A 140 -9.13 59.23 -72.79
N PRO A 141 -10.33 59.59 -73.28
CA PRO A 141 -11.33 58.64 -73.73
C PRO A 141 -10.84 57.94 -75.01
N ILE A 142 -11.04 56.62 -75.05
CA ILE A 142 -10.82 55.76 -76.21
C ILE A 142 -11.80 56.21 -77.32
N PRO A 143 -11.34 56.52 -78.54
CA PRO A 143 -12.24 56.75 -79.66
C PRO A 143 -12.95 55.45 -80.01
N ASN A 144 -14.28 55.46 -79.88
CA ASN A 144 -15.16 54.45 -80.44
C ASN A 144 -15.00 54.49 -81.96
N LEU A 145 -14.29 53.52 -82.53
CA LEU A 145 -14.19 53.32 -83.98
C LEU A 145 -14.91 52.00 -84.29
N LEU A 146 -16.24 52.10 -84.23
CA LEU A 146 -17.15 51.17 -84.87
C LEU A 146 -17.17 51.53 -86.35
N ASP A 147 -16.41 50.82 -87.18
CA ASP A 147 -16.87 50.51 -88.53
C ASP A 147 -16.07 49.40 -89.21
N ALA A 148 -16.78 48.56 -89.95
CA ALA A 148 -16.34 47.57 -90.93
C ALA A 148 -15.58 46.29 -90.47
N ASP A 149 -16.35 45.20 -90.44
CA ASP A 149 -15.98 43.85 -90.95
C ASP A 149 -14.75 43.14 -90.35
N GLU A 150 -14.84 42.68 -89.09
CA GLU A 150 -13.90 41.69 -88.55
C GLU A 150 -14.56 40.77 -87.50
N ALA A 151 -15.55 39.97 -87.93
CA ALA A 151 -16.12 38.88 -87.14
C ALA A 151 -15.08 37.89 -86.53
N PRO A 152 -13.90 37.59 -87.13
CA PRO A 152 -12.92 36.70 -86.50
C PRO A 152 -12.10 37.33 -85.36
N ALA A 153 -11.99 38.67 -85.28
CA ALA A 153 -11.21 39.34 -84.23
C ALA A 153 -11.87 39.27 -82.84
N LEU A 154 -13.19 39.41 -82.78
CA LEU A 154 -13.96 39.34 -81.53
C LEU A 154 -13.90 37.94 -80.90
N GLY A 155 -13.87 36.89 -81.71
CA GLY A 155 -13.73 35.50 -81.24
C GLY A 155 -12.37 35.24 -80.60
N ILE A 156 -11.28 35.75 -81.20
CA ILE A 156 -9.93 35.62 -80.67
C ILE A 156 -9.78 36.36 -79.32
N VAL A 157 -10.37 37.55 -79.20
CA VAL A 157 -10.35 38.32 -77.95
C VAL A 157 -11.17 37.63 -76.85
N SER A 158 -12.32 37.05 -77.16
CA SER A 158 -13.11 36.29 -76.17
C SER A 158 -12.38 35.03 -75.67
N LEU A 159 -11.74 34.28 -76.57
CA LEU A 159 -10.90 33.12 -76.23
C LEU A 159 -9.70 33.55 -75.37
N HIS A 160 -9.06 34.67 -75.71
CA HIS A 160 -7.96 35.22 -74.92
C HIS A 160 -8.43 35.58 -73.50
N ASN A 161 -9.60 36.22 -73.37
CA ASN A 161 -10.17 36.55 -72.07
C ASN A 161 -10.55 35.30 -71.26
N GLU A 162 -11.08 34.24 -71.88
CA GLU A 162 -11.40 32.99 -71.19
C GLU A 162 -10.16 32.25 -70.70
N VAL A 163 -9.12 32.16 -71.54
CA VAL A 163 -7.82 31.58 -71.16
C VAL A 163 -7.17 32.40 -70.04
N HIS A 164 -7.20 33.73 -70.16
CA HIS A 164 -6.68 34.63 -69.13
C HIS A 164 -7.44 34.46 -67.80
N ALA A 165 -8.77 34.34 -67.83
CA ALA A 165 -9.59 34.10 -66.66
C ALA A 165 -9.28 32.74 -66.00
N LYS A 166 -9.17 31.66 -66.78
CA LYS A 166 -8.81 30.32 -66.27
C LYS A 166 -7.40 30.26 -65.70
N LEU A 167 -6.44 30.93 -66.34
CA LEU A 167 -5.08 31.04 -65.84
C LEU A 167 -5.03 31.85 -64.54
N SER A 168 -5.74 32.97 -64.48
CA SER A 168 -5.85 33.82 -63.29
C SER A 168 -6.50 33.08 -62.13
N SER A 169 -7.58 32.32 -62.36
CA SER A 169 -8.25 31.54 -61.31
C SER A 169 -7.37 30.38 -60.83
N SER A 170 -6.65 29.72 -61.73
CA SER A 170 -5.73 28.63 -61.39
C SER A 170 -4.53 29.15 -60.60
N LEU A 171 -3.98 30.30 -60.99
CA LEU A 171 -2.92 30.99 -60.27
C LEU A 171 -3.38 31.42 -58.87
N ALA A 172 -4.59 31.98 -58.75
CA ALA A 172 -5.18 32.37 -57.46
C ALA A 172 -5.44 31.17 -56.55
N SER A 173 -5.92 30.05 -57.11
CA SER A 173 -6.09 28.80 -56.35
C SER A 173 -4.75 28.26 -55.87
N LEU A 174 -3.72 28.27 -56.73
CA LEU A 174 -2.39 27.81 -56.37
C LEU A 174 -1.74 28.71 -55.32
N SER A 175 -1.85 30.04 -55.45
CA SER A 175 -1.29 30.97 -54.47
C SER A 175 -1.95 30.80 -53.10
N THR A 176 -3.26 30.54 -53.08
CA THR A 176 -4.01 30.26 -51.85
C THR A 176 -3.55 28.93 -51.22
N ALA A 177 -3.37 27.88 -52.02
CA ALA A 177 -2.86 26.59 -51.55
C ALA A 177 -1.44 26.72 -50.96
N LEU A 178 -0.54 27.43 -51.65
CA LEU A 178 0.82 27.69 -51.17
C LEU A 178 0.84 28.54 -49.89
N ALA A 179 -0.07 29.50 -49.74
CA ALA A 179 -0.19 30.30 -48.52
C ALA A 179 -0.63 29.44 -47.33
N LEU A 180 -1.58 28.54 -47.51
CA LEU A 180 -2.02 27.59 -46.47
C LEU A 180 -0.90 26.63 -46.09
N ASP A 181 -0.17 26.08 -47.07
CA ASP A 181 0.95 25.20 -46.80
C ASP A 181 2.09 25.92 -46.07
N ALA A 182 2.38 27.17 -46.42
CA ALA A 182 3.38 27.99 -45.71
C ALA A 182 3.00 28.22 -44.24
N GLU A 183 1.72 28.49 -43.96
CA GLU A 183 1.23 28.66 -42.59
C GLU A 183 1.31 27.34 -41.80
N ARG A 184 0.94 26.22 -42.43
CA ARG A 184 1.07 24.89 -41.83
C ARG A 184 2.53 24.57 -41.49
N LEU A 185 3.46 24.85 -42.40
CA LEU A 185 4.89 24.62 -42.16
C LEU A 185 5.42 25.51 -41.03
N ARG A 186 4.97 26.78 -40.95
CA ARG A 186 5.30 27.66 -39.82
C ARG A 186 4.77 27.14 -38.50
N ALA A 187 3.53 26.65 -38.46
CA ALA A 187 2.95 26.04 -37.26
C ALA A 187 3.75 24.80 -36.82
N HIS A 188 4.15 23.94 -37.76
CA HIS A 188 5.00 22.78 -37.46
C HIS A 188 6.39 23.18 -36.97
N GLN A 189 7.02 24.18 -37.59
CA GLN A 189 8.30 24.72 -37.11
C GLN A 189 8.18 25.27 -35.69
N GLY A 190 7.11 26.03 -35.40
CA GLY A 190 6.83 26.53 -34.05
C GLY A 190 6.68 25.40 -33.04
N ALA A 191 5.92 24.35 -33.38
CA ALA A 191 5.73 23.19 -32.52
C ALA A 191 7.05 22.43 -32.26
N LEU A 192 7.89 22.24 -33.28
CA LEU A 192 9.19 21.58 -33.13
C LEU A 192 10.15 22.39 -32.26
N LEU A 193 10.22 23.71 -32.50
CA LEU A 193 11.05 24.61 -31.70
C LEU A 193 10.57 24.73 -30.25
N ALA A 194 9.26 24.60 -30.00
CA ALA A 194 8.71 24.56 -28.65
C ALA A 194 8.89 23.19 -27.98
N GLY A 195 8.92 22.10 -28.76
CA GLY A 195 9.09 20.74 -28.25
C GLY A 195 10.49 20.48 -27.67
N GLU A 196 11.54 20.99 -28.33
CA GLU A 196 12.92 20.82 -27.84
C GLU A 196 13.16 21.35 -26.41
N PRO A 197 12.80 22.61 -26.05
CA PRO A 197 12.96 23.08 -24.68
C PRO A 197 12.03 22.35 -23.71
N ALA A 198 10.82 21.92 -24.12
CA ALA A 198 9.92 21.16 -23.26
C ALA A 198 10.50 19.77 -22.89
N ILE A 199 11.11 19.08 -23.85
CA ILE A 199 11.79 17.81 -23.59
C ILE A 199 13.00 18.02 -22.66
N ARG A 200 13.79 19.07 -22.89
CA ARG A 200 14.94 19.39 -22.03
C ARG A 200 14.51 19.69 -20.58
N ASP A 201 13.40 20.42 -20.40
CA ASP A 201 12.85 20.69 -19.07
C ASP A 201 12.38 19.41 -18.37
N GLU A 202 11.63 18.56 -19.07
CA GLU A 202 11.14 17.30 -18.50
C GLU A 202 12.30 16.32 -18.20
N MET A 203 13.34 16.28 -19.04
CA MET A 203 14.56 15.52 -18.75
C MET A 203 15.24 16.01 -17.46
N ALA A 204 15.44 17.32 -17.30
CA ALA A 204 16.03 17.89 -16.09
C ALA A 204 15.17 17.59 -14.85
N ARG A 205 13.84 17.62 -14.98
CA ARG A 205 12.92 17.23 -13.92
C ARG A 205 13.06 15.75 -13.55
N LEU A 206 13.14 14.86 -14.53
CA LEU A 206 13.32 13.42 -14.29
C LEU A 206 14.66 13.11 -13.63
N GLU A 207 15.73 13.83 -13.99
CA GLU A 207 17.03 13.72 -13.33
C GLU A 207 16.94 14.15 -11.86
N ALA A 208 16.27 15.27 -11.57
CA ALA A 208 16.06 15.70 -10.19
C ALA A 208 15.25 14.67 -9.37
N VAL A 209 14.19 14.10 -9.96
CA VAL A 209 13.39 13.04 -9.31
C VAL A 209 14.25 11.80 -9.04
N ARG A 210 15.04 11.36 -10.01
CA ARG A 210 15.96 10.22 -9.86
C ARG A 210 16.92 10.46 -8.70
N ASP A 211 17.51 11.64 -8.60
CA ASP A 211 18.49 11.97 -7.56
C ASP A 211 17.83 11.99 -6.16
N VAL A 212 16.59 12.51 -6.07
CA VAL A 212 15.78 12.41 -4.83
C VAL A 212 15.48 10.95 -4.49
N CYS A 213 15.06 10.12 -5.44
CA CYS A 213 14.82 8.70 -5.21
C CYS A 213 16.08 7.98 -4.71
N ASN A 214 17.24 8.24 -5.33
CA ASN A 214 18.52 7.69 -4.89
C ASN A 214 18.87 8.12 -3.45
N GLY A 215 18.62 9.38 -3.11
CA GLY A 215 18.79 9.89 -1.74
C GLY A 215 17.86 9.21 -0.73
N VAL A 216 16.58 8.97 -1.11
CA VAL A 216 15.62 8.24 -0.27
C VAL A 216 16.07 6.79 -0.07
N VAL A 217 16.49 6.11 -1.13
CA VAL A 217 17.01 4.73 -1.05
C VAL A 217 18.21 4.65 -0.10
N GLY A 218 19.15 5.58 -0.20
CA GLY A 218 20.29 5.65 0.72
C GLY A 218 19.89 5.86 2.18
N ARG A 219 18.98 6.81 2.45
CA ARG A 219 18.51 7.08 3.82
C ARG A 219 17.73 5.90 4.41
N VAL A 220 16.79 5.34 3.66
CA VAL A 220 16.00 4.19 4.11
C VAL A 220 16.91 2.98 4.29
N GLY A 221 17.86 2.74 3.39
CA GLY A 221 18.86 1.69 3.52
C GLY A 221 19.69 1.83 4.80
N ALA A 222 20.14 3.04 5.14
CA ALA A 222 20.87 3.30 6.38
C ALA A 222 20.01 3.04 7.64
N VAL A 223 18.73 3.45 7.62
CA VAL A 223 17.80 3.19 8.73
C VAL A 223 17.53 1.70 8.88
N VAL A 224 17.28 0.98 7.78
CA VAL A 224 17.05 -0.47 7.79
C VAL A 224 18.29 -1.20 8.29
N SER A 225 19.48 -0.87 7.78
CA SER A 225 20.73 -1.49 8.23
C SER A 225 21.02 -1.23 9.72
N GLY A 226 20.75 -0.01 10.19
CA GLY A 226 20.85 0.32 11.62
C GLY A 226 19.84 -0.45 12.47
N ALA A 227 18.60 -0.57 12.01
CA ALA A 227 17.55 -1.33 12.68
C ALA A 227 17.86 -2.83 12.71
N GLU A 228 18.35 -3.41 11.61
CA GLU A 228 18.77 -4.82 11.55
C GLU A 228 19.93 -5.10 12.50
N SER A 229 20.92 -4.22 12.55
CA SER A 229 22.03 -4.32 13.51
C SER A 229 21.53 -4.27 14.96
N TRP A 230 20.64 -3.33 15.28
CA TRP A 230 20.04 -3.21 16.61
C TRP A 230 19.19 -4.43 16.98
N VAL A 231 18.38 -4.94 16.05
CA VAL A 231 17.59 -6.16 16.25
C VAL A 231 18.50 -7.36 16.50
N ASN A 232 19.60 -7.48 15.76
CA ASN A 232 20.57 -8.56 15.96
C ASN A 232 21.28 -8.45 17.33
N ASP A 233 21.63 -7.24 17.78
CA ASP A 233 22.18 -7.01 19.11
C ASP A 233 21.19 -7.41 20.21
N VAL A 234 19.94 -6.94 20.11
CA VAL A 234 18.87 -7.28 21.06
C VAL A 234 18.59 -8.79 21.07
N ARG A 235 18.56 -9.43 19.89
CA ARG A 235 18.38 -10.88 19.77
C ARG A 235 19.57 -11.65 20.34
N GLY A 236 20.78 -11.11 20.25
CA GLY A 236 21.99 -11.67 20.83
C GLY A 236 22.01 -11.62 22.36
N ARG A 237 21.36 -10.61 22.96
CA ARG A 237 21.22 -10.49 24.43
C ARG A 237 20.29 -11.55 25.05
N GLY A 238 19.44 -12.19 24.24
CA GLY A 238 18.47 -13.19 24.72
C GLY A 238 17.24 -12.55 25.37
N GLU A 239 16.23 -13.38 25.65
CA GLU A 239 15.00 -12.93 26.32
C GLU A 239 15.23 -12.90 27.84
N PRO A 240 15.07 -11.74 28.51
CA PRO A 240 15.27 -11.65 29.94
C PRO A 240 14.20 -12.46 30.68
N SER A 241 14.57 -13.02 31.84
CA SER A 241 13.63 -13.77 32.68
C SER A 241 12.54 -12.83 33.25
N VAL A 242 11.34 -13.37 33.50
CA VAL A 242 10.20 -12.59 34.04
C VAL A 242 10.57 -11.93 35.37
N ASP A 243 11.39 -12.59 36.18
CA ASP A 243 11.83 -12.10 37.49
C ASP A 243 12.82 -10.92 37.37
N GLU A 244 13.55 -10.81 36.26
CA GLU A 244 14.40 -9.64 35.97
C GLU A 244 13.60 -8.45 35.43
N LEU A 245 12.53 -8.73 34.68
CA LEU A 245 11.62 -7.72 34.14
C LEU A 245 10.79 -7.04 35.24
N VAL A 246 10.35 -7.81 36.24
CA VAL A 246 9.46 -7.35 37.30
C VAL A 246 10.19 -7.37 38.64
N CYS A 247 11.06 -6.38 38.83
CA CYS A 247 11.69 -6.11 40.12
C CYS A 247 10.87 -5.13 40.96
N GLY A 248 10.90 -5.31 42.28
CA GLY A 248 10.49 -4.32 43.25
C GLY A 248 11.32 -3.04 43.17
N VAL A 249 10.75 -1.94 43.68
CA VAL A 249 11.35 -0.59 43.67
C VAL A 249 12.70 -0.51 44.40
N SER A 250 12.96 -1.46 45.31
CA SER A 250 14.23 -1.57 46.03
C SER A 250 14.63 -3.04 46.20
N ILE A 251 15.90 -3.28 46.55
CA ILE A 251 16.41 -4.62 46.89
C ILE A 251 15.58 -5.24 48.04
N VAL A 252 15.19 -4.42 49.01
CA VAL A 252 14.34 -4.83 50.13
C VAL A 252 12.91 -5.12 49.65
N GLY A 253 12.40 -4.38 48.66
CA GLY A 253 11.11 -4.67 48.02
C GLY A 253 11.09 -6.04 47.35
N ASN A 254 12.14 -6.39 46.59
CA ASN A 254 12.31 -7.74 46.03
C ASN A 254 12.32 -8.81 47.13
N GLN A 255 13.03 -8.53 48.23
CA GLN A 255 13.07 -9.44 49.37
C GLN A 255 11.68 -9.66 49.98
N VAL A 256 10.89 -8.61 50.17
CA VAL A 256 9.52 -8.75 50.70
C VAL A 256 8.64 -9.57 49.75
N VAL A 257 8.69 -9.32 48.45
CA VAL A 257 7.92 -10.09 47.46
C VAL A 257 8.27 -11.58 47.53
N ASN A 258 9.55 -11.91 47.59
CA ASN A 258 10.00 -13.31 47.71
C ASN A 258 9.54 -13.94 49.03
N LEU A 259 9.69 -13.23 50.16
CA LEU A 259 9.26 -13.75 51.46
C LEU A 259 7.75 -14.00 51.53
N VAL A 260 6.95 -13.12 50.93
CA VAL A 260 5.49 -13.30 50.84
C VAL A 260 5.15 -14.47 49.94
N ALA A 261 5.83 -14.63 48.80
CA ALA A 261 5.64 -15.78 47.92
C ALA A 261 6.00 -17.10 48.62
N GLU A 262 7.10 -17.14 49.37
CA GLU A 262 7.51 -18.30 50.16
C GLU A 262 6.52 -18.60 51.30
N ASP A 263 5.99 -17.60 52.01
CA ASP A 263 4.96 -17.80 53.05
C ASP A 263 3.71 -18.47 52.47
N ASN A 264 3.20 -17.96 51.35
CA ASN A 264 2.04 -18.54 50.67
C ASN A 264 2.34 -19.95 50.13
N ALA A 265 3.53 -20.18 49.58
CA ALA A 265 3.94 -21.50 49.12
C ALA A 265 3.99 -22.51 50.28
N ILE A 266 4.42 -22.09 51.47
CA ILE A 266 4.39 -22.95 52.66
C ILE A 266 2.93 -23.28 53.04
N GLU A 267 2.00 -22.33 53.04
CA GLU A 267 0.59 -22.60 53.32
C GLU A 267 -0.01 -23.65 52.35
N ASP A 268 0.28 -23.49 51.05
CA ASP A 268 -0.14 -24.44 50.01
C ASP A 268 0.45 -25.84 50.25
N THR A 269 1.74 -25.93 50.60
CA THR A 269 2.38 -27.22 50.89
C THR A 269 1.76 -27.89 52.11
N ILE A 270 1.48 -27.16 53.19
CA ILE A 270 0.83 -27.69 54.39
C ILE A 270 -0.59 -28.16 54.06
N PHE A 271 -1.34 -27.40 53.25
CA PHE A 271 -2.66 -27.80 52.78
C PHE A 271 -2.62 -29.13 52.03
N HIS A 272 -1.68 -29.29 51.11
CA HIS A 272 -1.52 -30.54 50.35
C HIS A 272 -1.01 -31.71 51.20
N LEU A 273 -0.15 -31.45 52.20
CA LEU A 273 0.26 -32.46 53.18
C LEU A 273 -0.94 -32.94 54.02
N SER A 274 -1.80 -32.03 54.47
CA SER A 274 -3.03 -32.39 55.19
C SER A 274 -3.95 -33.26 54.34
N LYS A 275 -4.13 -32.90 53.06
CA LYS A 275 -4.89 -33.71 52.10
C LYS A 275 -4.24 -35.09 51.87
N ALA A 276 -2.91 -35.16 51.81
CA ALA A 276 -2.19 -36.43 51.64
C ALA A 276 -2.41 -37.36 52.85
N LEU A 277 -2.41 -36.82 54.07
CA LEU A 277 -2.70 -37.56 55.31
C LEU A 277 -4.12 -38.12 55.29
N ASN A 278 -5.10 -37.29 54.95
CA ASN A 278 -6.51 -37.70 54.84
C ASN A 278 -6.72 -38.78 53.76
N SER A 279 -5.89 -38.79 52.71
CA SER A 279 -5.89 -39.83 51.68
C SER A 279 -5.09 -41.09 52.02
N GLY A 280 -4.47 -41.14 53.21
CA GLY A 280 -3.66 -42.29 53.67
C GLY A 280 -2.33 -42.47 52.93
N ARG A 281 -1.83 -41.44 52.21
CA ARG A 281 -0.56 -41.52 51.47
C ARG A 281 0.68 -41.22 52.33
N ILE A 282 0.48 -40.58 53.48
CA ILE A 282 1.53 -40.26 54.45
C ILE A 282 1.06 -40.64 55.85
N ASP A 283 2.00 -41.10 56.67
CA ASP A 283 1.75 -41.41 58.08
C ASP A 283 1.65 -40.13 58.91
N LEU A 284 0.91 -40.21 60.02
CA LEU A 284 0.71 -39.08 60.94
C LEU A 284 2.04 -38.53 61.46
N GLU A 285 2.99 -39.39 61.83
CA GLU A 285 4.29 -38.95 62.34
C GLU A 285 5.07 -38.14 61.30
N ARG A 286 5.02 -38.57 60.04
CA ARG A 286 5.69 -37.90 58.92
C ARG A 286 5.04 -36.54 58.64
N PHE A 287 3.71 -36.49 58.66
CA PHE A 287 2.94 -35.25 58.54
C PHE A 287 3.30 -34.24 59.64
N LEU A 288 3.30 -34.67 60.91
CA LEU A 288 3.57 -33.78 62.05
C LEU A 288 4.99 -33.23 62.01
N ARG A 289 5.98 -34.07 61.65
CA ARG A 289 7.38 -33.63 61.52
C ARG A 289 7.54 -32.60 60.39
N SER A 290 7.00 -32.87 59.21
CA SER A 290 7.10 -31.95 58.06
C SER A 290 6.33 -30.66 58.29
N THR A 291 5.11 -30.72 58.84
CA THR A 291 4.29 -29.53 59.13
C THR A 291 4.94 -28.65 60.17
N ARG A 292 5.56 -29.23 61.20
CA ARG A 292 6.30 -28.46 62.20
C ARG A 292 7.50 -27.73 61.60
N LEU A 293 8.31 -28.40 60.78
CA LEU A 293 9.47 -27.76 60.13
C LEU A 293 9.02 -26.61 59.21
N LEU A 294 8.00 -26.83 58.40
CA LEU A 294 7.43 -25.81 57.53
C LEU A 294 6.84 -24.64 58.32
N ALA A 295 6.16 -24.90 59.45
CA ALA A 295 5.63 -23.83 60.31
C ALA A 295 6.75 -23.03 61.03
N GLU A 296 7.85 -23.68 61.42
CA GLU A 296 9.02 -23.00 61.96
C GLU A 296 9.67 -22.09 60.91
N GLU A 297 9.80 -22.55 59.66
CA GLU A 297 10.24 -21.72 58.53
C GLU A 297 9.26 -20.56 58.26
N GLN A 298 7.96 -20.85 58.24
CA GLN A 298 6.90 -19.85 58.03
C GLN A 298 6.99 -18.71 59.05
N PHE A 299 7.15 -19.07 60.33
CA PHE A 299 7.31 -18.09 61.41
C PHE A 299 8.51 -17.17 61.16
N MET A 300 9.66 -17.74 60.75
CA MET A 300 10.86 -16.95 60.46
C MET A 300 10.64 -15.99 59.27
N LYS A 301 9.95 -16.45 58.21
CA LYS A 301 9.62 -15.62 57.05
C LYS A 301 8.69 -14.47 57.43
N ARG A 302 7.62 -14.73 58.18
CA ARG A 302 6.68 -13.71 58.68
C ARG A 302 7.33 -12.69 59.60
N ALA A 303 8.15 -13.15 60.55
CA ALA A 303 8.90 -12.26 61.44
C ALA A 303 9.85 -11.33 60.65
N LEU A 304 10.48 -11.85 59.60
CA LEU A 304 11.34 -11.04 58.73
C LEU A 304 10.54 -10.03 57.90
N ILE A 305 9.38 -10.41 57.37
CA ILE A 305 8.46 -9.49 56.67
C ILE A 305 8.05 -8.34 57.60
N GLU A 306 7.64 -8.66 58.82
CA GLU A 306 7.20 -7.67 59.81
C GLU A 306 8.35 -6.70 60.18
N LYS A 307 9.56 -7.24 60.37
CA LYS A 307 10.75 -6.43 60.63
C LYS A 307 11.11 -5.51 59.46
N ILE A 308 10.97 -5.98 58.22
CA ILE A 308 11.23 -5.17 57.03
C ILE A 308 10.19 -4.06 56.91
N ASN A 309 8.90 -4.36 57.12
CA ASN A 309 7.83 -3.38 57.04
C ASN A 309 7.95 -2.29 58.12
N ALA A 310 8.38 -2.65 59.34
CA ALA A 310 8.64 -1.68 60.40
C ALA A 310 9.81 -0.72 60.08
N ASN A 311 10.79 -1.19 59.30
CA ASN A 311 12.00 -0.45 58.97
C ASN A 311 11.95 0.20 57.57
N MET A 312 10.91 -0.05 56.76
CA MET A 312 10.73 0.61 55.49
C MET A 312 10.22 2.04 55.71
N PRO A 313 10.87 3.06 55.12
CA PRO A 313 10.34 4.41 55.14
C PRO A 313 9.01 4.43 54.36
N VAL A 314 7.90 4.52 55.10
CA VAL A 314 6.58 4.69 54.52
C VAL A 314 6.56 6.04 53.80
N GLY A 315 6.63 6.00 52.47
CA GLY A 315 6.26 7.09 51.57
C GLY A 315 6.88 8.45 51.89
N GLN A 316 8.11 8.69 51.43
CA GLN A 316 8.44 10.03 50.95
C GLN A 316 7.83 10.12 49.54
N PRO A 317 6.75 10.91 49.33
CA PRO A 317 6.25 11.11 47.97
C PRO A 317 7.39 11.72 47.15
N ALA A 318 7.73 11.08 46.03
CA ALA A 318 8.63 11.65 45.05
C ALA A 318 8.08 13.03 44.67
N GLY A 319 8.75 14.08 45.16
CA GLY A 319 8.48 15.44 44.76
C GLY A 319 8.82 15.58 43.28
N TYR A 320 7.79 15.83 42.48
CA TYR A 320 7.93 16.39 41.15
C TYR A 320 8.44 17.83 41.24
#